data_AF-A0ABD5L114-F1
#
_entry.id   AF-A0ABD5L114-F1
#
_cell.length_a   1.000
_cell.length_b   1.000
_cell.length_c   1.000
_cell.angle_alpha   90.00
_cell.angle_beta   90.00
_cell.angle_gamma   90.00
#
_symmetry.space_group_name_H-M   'P 1'
#
loop_
_entity.id
_entity.type
_entity.pdbx_description
1 polymer ?
#
loop_
_entity_poly.entity_id
_entity_poly.type
_entity_poly.pdbx_seq_one_letter_code
_entity_poly.pdbx_strand_id
1 'polypeptide(L)'
;MNGEITEETTSVSFNYGKEPDYVKVYLDNIVVLAEIQGWISKVLYELIKGVTYANKGQFIIINSGYKRIVAESLGIKQQSVTNAVNQLVKKNILIKKETGVFLLNPQFFGKGEWKDISKIRYEVELSSEGKVVRLRNKN
;
A
#
# COMPACT_ATOMS: atom_id res chain seq x y z
N MET A 1 8.55 -6.87 -54.82
CA MET A 1 7.89 -7.00 -53.51
C MET A 1 8.78 -7.93 -52.71
N ASN A 2 9.59 -7.38 -51.81
CA ASN A 2 10.63 -8.14 -51.10
C ASN A 2 10.26 -8.01 -49.63
N GLY A 3 9.65 -9.06 -49.07
CA GLY A 3 9.24 -9.08 -47.68
C GLY A 3 10.46 -9.14 -46.78
N GLU A 4 10.72 -8.06 -46.05
CA GLU A 4 11.65 -8.07 -44.94
C GLU A 4 11.06 -8.87 -43.78
N ILE A 5 11.85 -9.75 -43.20
CA ILE A 5 11.55 -10.40 -41.93
C ILE A 5 11.93 -9.39 -40.84
N THR A 6 10.94 -8.69 -40.29
CA THR A 6 11.10 -7.84 -39.11
C THR A 6 11.17 -8.72 -37.87
N GLU A 7 12.35 -8.72 -37.22
CA GLU A 7 12.70 -9.30 -35.91
C GLU A 7 11.66 -10.19 -35.21
N GLU A 8 11.96 -11.48 -35.12
CA GLU A 8 11.21 -12.43 -34.29
C GLU A 8 11.77 -12.41 -32.86
N THR A 9 11.03 -11.78 -31.92
CA THR A 9 11.40 -11.77 -30.50
C THR A 9 10.94 -13.06 -29.81
N THR A 10 11.83 -14.05 -29.69
CA THR A 10 11.55 -15.26 -28.91
C THR A 10 11.57 -14.95 -27.40
N SER A 11 10.38 -14.91 -26.78
CA SER A 11 10.27 -14.76 -25.32
C SER A 11 10.44 -16.12 -24.62
N VAL A 12 11.62 -16.37 -24.07
CA VAL A 12 11.89 -17.56 -23.24
C VAL A 12 11.43 -17.25 -21.80
N SER A 13 10.28 -17.81 -21.39
CA SER A 13 9.79 -17.66 -20.02
C SER A 13 10.44 -18.70 -19.10
N PHE A 14 11.41 -18.28 -18.29
CA PHE A 14 11.94 -19.08 -17.20
C PHE A 14 10.98 -19.03 -16.00
N ASN A 15 10.52 -20.19 -15.51
CA ASN A 15 9.65 -20.26 -14.35
C ASN A 15 10.47 -20.25 -13.05
N TYR A 16 10.74 -19.04 -12.52
CA TYR A 16 11.48 -18.83 -11.27
C TYR A 16 10.66 -19.11 -10.00
N GLY A 17 9.46 -19.68 -10.13
CA GLY A 17 8.52 -19.83 -9.01
C GLY A 17 7.79 -18.53 -8.67
N LYS A 18 7.02 -18.54 -7.57
CA LYS A 18 6.26 -17.37 -7.13
C LYS A 18 7.13 -16.49 -6.24
N GLU A 19 7.18 -15.19 -6.55
CA GLU A 19 7.83 -14.20 -5.69
C GLU A 19 7.25 -14.25 -4.26
N PRO A 20 8.09 -14.16 -3.21
CA PRO A 20 7.63 -14.02 -1.83
C PRO A 20 6.73 -12.79 -1.64
N ASP A 21 5.97 -12.74 -0.55
CA ASP A 21 5.11 -11.58 -0.29
C ASP A 21 5.95 -10.33 -0.04
N TYR A 22 5.58 -9.22 -0.70
CA TYR A 22 6.36 -7.99 -0.69
C TYR A 22 5.47 -6.75 -0.56
N VAL A 23 6.10 -5.64 -0.19
CA VAL A 23 5.56 -4.28 -0.32
C VAL A 23 6.67 -3.42 -0.90
N LYS A 24 6.43 -2.79 -2.04
CA LYS A 24 7.33 -1.81 -2.66
C LYS A 24 7.30 -0.52 -1.87
N VAL A 25 8.45 0.13 -1.71
CA VAL A 25 8.58 1.49 -1.17
C VAL A 25 9.08 2.39 -2.28
N TYR A 26 8.39 3.50 -2.53
CA TYR A 26 8.77 4.48 -3.56
C TYR A 26 9.66 5.57 -2.97
N LEU A 27 10.68 5.96 -3.72
CA LEU A 27 11.76 6.83 -3.23
C LEU A 27 11.37 8.31 -3.14
N ASP A 28 10.43 8.76 -3.98
CA ASP A 28 10.04 10.17 -4.11
C ASP A 28 9.67 10.83 -2.77
N ASN A 29 9.21 10.05 -1.80
CA ASN A 29 8.83 10.54 -0.48
C ASN A 29 9.49 9.76 0.68
N ILE A 30 10.68 9.19 0.46
CA ILE A 30 11.38 8.37 1.45
C ILE A 30 11.74 9.14 2.73
N VAL A 31 11.96 10.46 2.64
CA VAL A 31 12.27 11.32 3.79
C VAL A 31 11.14 11.31 4.83
N VAL A 32 9.88 11.30 4.38
CA VAL A 32 8.70 11.23 5.29
C VAL A 32 8.72 9.93 6.10
N LEU A 33 9.19 8.82 5.50
CA LEU A 33 9.34 7.54 6.18
C LEU A 33 10.51 7.56 7.17
N ALA A 34 11.61 8.24 6.83
CA ALA A 34 12.77 8.40 7.72
C ALA A 34 12.45 9.20 9.00
N GLU A 35 11.49 10.13 8.93
CA GLU A 35 11.03 10.93 10.08
C GLU A 35 10.09 10.18 11.05
N ILE A 36 9.80 8.90 10.80
CA ILE A 36 8.95 8.09 11.67
C ILE A 36 9.77 7.64 12.89
N GLN A 37 9.30 7.96 14.10
CA GLN A 37 9.94 7.52 15.35
C GLN A 37 10.10 5.99 15.38
N GLY A 38 11.21 5.49 15.93
CA GLY A 38 11.60 4.07 15.83
C GLY A 38 10.61 3.04 16.40
N TRP A 39 9.73 3.42 17.34
CA TRP A 39 8.68 2.52 17.82
C TRP A 39 7.43 2.51 16.91
N ILE A 40 7.16 3.62 16.23
CA ILE A 40 6.06 3.75 15.26
C ILE A 40 6.41 2.99 13.98
N SER A 41 7.67 3.01 13.56
CA SER A 41 8.12 2.24 12.39
C SER A 41 7.99 0.73 12.61
N LYS A 42 8.24 0.25 13.83
CA LYS A 42 7.97 -1.15 14.23
C LYS A 42 6.48 -1.51 14.11
N VAL A 43 5.59 -0.62 14.58
CA VAL A 43 4.14 -0.83 14.42
C VAL A 43 3.75 -0.81 12.94
N LEU A 44 4.25 0.14 12.16
CA LEU A 44 4.02 0.19 10.71
C LEU A 44 4.43 -1.12 10.04
N TYR A 45 5.63 -1.63 10.36
CA TYR A 45 6.13 -2.89 9.83
C TYR A 45 5.19 -4.07 10.12
N GLU A 46 4.66 -4.18 11.34
CA GLU A 46 3.69 -5.24 11.65
C GLU A 46 2.36 -5.05 10.89
N LEU A 47 1.89 -3.82 10.73
CA LEU A 47 0.64 -3.52 10.04
C LEU A 47 0.71 -3.81 8.53
N ILE A 48 1.83 -3.46 7.86
CA ILE A 48 1.95 -3.62 6.40
C ILE A 48 2.02 -5.08 5.97
N LYS A 49 2.37 -6.02 6.86
CA LYS A 49 2.28 -7.46 6.57
C LYS A 49 0.84 -7.88 6.23
N GLY A 50 -0.15 -7.21 6.82
CA GLY A 50 -1.57 -7.45 6.57
C GLY A 50 -2.16 -6.71 5.37
N VAL A 51 -1.35 -5.99 4.57
CA VAL A 51 -1.88 -5.19 3.46
C VAL A 51 -2.35 -6.08 2.30
N THR A 52 -3.52 -5.75 1.75
CA THR A 52 -4.05 -6.41 0.56
C THR A 52 -3.30 -5.96 -0.70
N TYR A 53 -3.41 -6.74 -1.78
CA TYR A 53 -2.93 -6.33 -3.10
C TYR A 53 -3.74 -5.14 -3.62
N ALA A 54 -3.16 -4.34 -4.52
CA ALA A 54 -3.78 -3.15 -5.09
C ALA A 54 -5.06 -3.45 -5.87
N ASN A 55 -5.16 -4.59 -6.55
CA ASN A 55 -6.43 -5.04 -7.14
C ASN A 55 -7.55 -5.31 -6.11
N LYS A 56 -7.20 -5.37 -4.82
CA LYS A 56 -8.09 -5.45 -3.65
C LYS A 56 -8.03 -4.17 -2.80
N GLY A 57 -7.55 -3.07 -3.38
CA GLY A 57 -7.58 -1.73 -2.79
C GLY A 57 -6.40 -1.33 -1.90
N GLN A 58 -5.38 -2.17 -1.71
CA GLN A 58 -4.20 -1.85 -0.88
C GLN A 58 -4.57 -1.44 0.56
N PHE A 59 -5.53 -2.15 1.15
CA PHE A 59 -6.09 -1.85 2.47
C PHE A 59 -5.40 -2.63 3.59
N ILE A 60 -5.39 -2.03 4.78
CA ILE A 60 -5.05 -2.65 6.05
C ILE A 60 -6.28 -2.55 6.95
N ILE A 61 -6.73 -3.70 7.47
CA ILE A 61 -7.85 -3.77 8.41
C ILE A 61 -7.30 -3.77 9.83
N ILE A 62 -7.53 -2.70 10.57
CA ILE A 62 -7.01 -2.47 11.92
C ILE A 62 -8.18 -2.40 12.91
N ASN A 63 -8.66 -3.56 13.32
CA ASN A 63 -9.66 -3.70 14.39
C ASN A 63 -9.00 -3.84 15.78
N SER A 64 -9.80 -3.86 16.85
CA SER A 64 -9.29 -3.97 18.23
C SER A 64 -8.48 -5.27 18.45
N GLY A 65 -8.93 -6.38 17.88
CA GLY A 65 -8.24 -7.67 17.96
C GLY A 65 -6.85 -7.64 17.33
N TYR A 66 -6.75 -7.12 16.11
CA TYR A 66 -5.48 -7.00 15.40
C TYR A 66 -4.50 -6.08 16.14
N LYS A 67 -5.00 -4.99 16.74
CA LYS A 67 -4.16 -4.14 17.60
C LYS A 67 -3.59 -4.88 18.82
N ARG A 68 -4.32 -5.84 19.40
CA ARG A 68 -3.79 -6.66 20.51
C ARG A 68 -2.70 -7.60 20.02
N ILE A 69 -2.90 -8.26 18.88
CA ILE A 69 -1.90 -9.14 18.26
C ILE A 69 -0.59 -8.38 18.00
N VAL A 70 -0.68 -7.18 17.41
CA VAL A 70 0.50 -6.33 17.17
C VAL A 70 1.13 -5.84 18.48
N ALA A 71 0.33 -5.56 19.49
CA ALA A 71 0.84 -5.14 20.79
C ALA A 71 1.62 -6.25 21.49
N GLU A 72 1.09 -7.48 21.46
CA GLU A 72 1.73 -8.69 21.99
C GLU A 72 3.03 -8.99 21.24
N SER A 73 3.04 -8.93 19.90
CA SER A 73 4.24 -9.22 19.12
C SER A 73 5.39 -8.23 19.36
N LEU A 74 5.06 -6.99 19.70
CA LEU A 74 6.04 -5.93 19.97
C LEU A 74 6.34 -5.71 21.46
N GLY A 75 5.64 -6.41 22.37
CA GLY A 75 5.79 -6.23 23.82
C GLY A 75 5.37 -4.84 24.30
N ILE A 76 4.36 -4.23 23.66
CA ILE A 76 3.87 -2.87 23.98
C ILE A 76 2.39 -2.90 24.39
N LYS A 77 1.87 -1.77 24.87
CA LYS A 77 0.44 -1.63 25.17
C LYS A 77 -0.38 -1.48 23.88
N GLN A 78 -1.60 -2.04 23.85
CA GLN A 78 -2.55 -1.83 22.75
C GLN A 78 -2.83 -0.34 22.49
N GLN A 79 -2.81 0.49 23.54
CA GLN A 79 -2.94 1.93 23.41
C GLN A 79 -1.78 2.54 22.61
N SER A 80 -0.55 2.02 22.77
CA SER A 80 0.60 2.45 21.96
C SER A 80 0.37 2.15 20.48
N VAL A 81 -0.16 0.98 20.14
CA VAL A 81 -0.54 0.65 18.74
C VAL A 81 -1.58 1.64 18.21
N THR A 82 -2.60 1.96 19.00
CA THR A 82 -3.61 2.99 18.62
C THR A 82 -2.96 4.35 18.39
N ASN A 83 -2.04 4.77 19.25
CA ASN A 83 -1.33 6.03 19.10
C ASN A 83 -0.44 6.04 17.84
N ALA A 84 0.26 4.94 17.55
CA ALA A 84 1.03 4.80 16.32
C ALA A 84 0.14 4.90 15.07
N VAL A 85 -1.01 4.22 15.03
CA VAL A 85 -1.97 4.32 13.92
C VAL A 85 -2.41 5.77 13.71
N ASN A 86 -2.75 6.49 14.79
CA ASN A 86 -3.13 7.89 14.70
C ASN A 86 -1.99 8.77 14.15
N GLN A 87 -0.73 8.51 14.55
CA GLN A 87 0.42 9.23 14.01
C GLN A 87 0.69 8.91 12.54
N LEU A 88 0.52 7.65 12.13
CA LEU A 88 0.64 7.24 10.73
C LEU A 88 -0.43 7.89 9.86
N VAL A 89 -1.66 8.06 10.37
CA VAL A 89 -2.72 8.82 9.71
C VAL A 89 -2.34 10.30 9.60
N LYS A 90 -1.87 10.91 10.69
CA LYS A 90 -1.43 12.31 10.70
C LYS A 90 -0.29 12.59 9.72
N LYS A 91 0.62 11.63 9.54
CA LYS A 91 1.73 11.69 8.56
C LYS A 91 1.33 11.26 7.14
N ASN A 92 0.05 11.03 6.89
CA ASN A 92 -0.49 10.58 5.60
C ASN A 92 0.08 9.24 5.09
N ILE A 93 0.66 8.42 5.99
CA ILE A 93 1.13 7.07 5.67
C ILE A 93 -0.05 6.11 5.53
N LEU A 94 -1.05 6.29 6.40
CA LEU A 94 -2.33 5.60 6.34
C LEU A 94 -3.43 6.61 6.05
N ILE A 95 -4.26 6.33 5.04
CA ILE A 95 -5.43 7.15 4.72
C ILE A 95 -6.66 6.41 5.26
N LYS A 96 -7.35 7.01 6.24
CA LYS A 96 -8.57 6.40 6.80
C LYS A 96 -9.66 6.38 5.71
N LYS A 97 -10.19 5.19 5.42
CA LYS A 97 -11.32 5.00 4.49
C LYS A 97 -12.62 4.78 5.25
N GLU A 98 -12.59 3.90 6.25
CA GLU A 98 -13.73 3.57 7.11
C GLU A 98 -13.26 3.28 8.54
N THR A 99 -14.19 2.99 9.44
CA THR A 99 -13.86 2.52 10.79
C THR A 99 -13.07 1.22 10.71
N GLY A 100 -11.80 1.26 11.13
CA GLY A 100 -10.91 0.11 11.12
C GLY A 100 -10.37 -0.24 9.73
N VAL A 101 -10.62 0.54 8.69
CA VAL A 101 -10.11 0.29 7.33
C VAL A 101 -9.28 1.47 6.86
N PHE A 102 -8.03 1.18 6.51
CA PHE A 102 -7.05 2.18 6.13
C PHE A 102 -6.43 1.80 4.79
N LEU A 103 -6.33 2.75 3.87
CA LEU A 103 -5.51 2.62 2.66
C LEU A 103 -4.06 2.89 3.04
N LEU A 104 -3.16 1.95 2.75
CA LEU A 104 -1.72 2.21 2.80
C LEU A 104 -1.39 3.14 1.62
N ASN A 105 -0.89 4.34 1.92
CA ASN A 105 -0.85 5.41 0.93
C ASN A 105 -0.01 5.01 -0.29
N PRO A 106 -0.61 5.01 -1.50
CA PRO A 106 0.03 4.49 -2.71
C PRO A 106 1.18 5.37 -3.23
N GLN A 107 1.31 6.61 -2.73
CA GLN A 107 2.45 7.49 -3.03
C GLN A 107 3.75 7.01 -2.39
N PHE A 108 3.65 6.28 -1.26
CA PHE A 108 4.80 5.73 -0.56
C PHE A 108 4.96 4.23 -0.78
N PHE A 109 3.86 3.49 -0.95
CA PHE A 109 3.88 2.03 -0.98
C PHE A 109 3.12 1.42 -2.16
N GLY A 110 3.52 0.23 -2.57
CA GLY A 110 2.84 -0.54 -3.62
C GLY A 110 2.84 -2.04 -3.35
N LYS A 111 1.68 -2.71 -3.46
CA LYS A 111 1.60 -4.18 -3.43
C LYS A 111 0.79 -4.70 -4.62
N GLY A 112 1.43 -5.50 -5.48
CA GLY A 112 0.85 -6.01 -6.72
C GLY A 112 1.25 -5.24 -7.98
N GLU A 113 0.39 -5.27 -8.99
CA GLU A 113 0.69 -4.74 -10.33
C GLU A 113 0.62 -3.21 -10.37
N TRP A 114 1.53 -2.61 -11.15
CA TRP A 114 1.61 -1.15 -11.31
C TRP A 114 0.31 -0.54 -11.86
N LYS A 115 -0.39 -1.24 -12.76
CA LYS A 115 -1.66 -0.77 -13.32
C LYS A 115 -2.72 -0.52 -12.25
N ASP A 116 -2.77 -1.37 -11.22
CA ASP A 116 -3.73 -1.24 -10.12
C ASP A 116 -3.27 -0.17 -9.14
N ILE A 117 -1.97 -0.12 -8.84
CA ILE A 117 -1.39 0.89 -7.95
C ILE A 117 -1.56 2.30 -8.52
N SER A 118 -1.27 2.50 -9.81
CA SER A 118 -1.40 3.80 -10.49
C SER A 118 -2.86 4.29 -10.53
N LYS A 119 -3.83 3.38 -10.68
CA LYS A 119 -5.25 3.71 -10.55
C LYS A 119 -5.58 4.25 -9.15
N ILE A 120 -5.13 3.59 -8.09
CA ILE A 120 -5.36 4.05 -6.71
C ILE A 120 -4.67 5.41 -6.47
N ARG A 121 -3.44 5.61 -6.98
CA ARG A 121 -2.73 6.90 -6.88
C ARG A 121 -3.56 8.04 -7.46
N TYR A 122 -4.05 7.85 -8.68
CA TYR A 122 -4.89 8.83 -9.37
C TYR A 122 -6.17 9.14 -8.59
N GLU A 123 -6.85 8.12 -8.05
CA GLU A 123 -8.05 8.31 -7.21
C GLU A 123 -7.75 9.10 -5.92
N VAL A 124 -6.61 8.87 -5.29
CA VAL A 124 -6.16 9.61 -4.09
C VAL A 124 -5.87 11.07 -4.43
N GLU A 125 -5.13 11.34 -5.51
CA GLU A 125 -4.80 12.69 -5.96
C GLU A 125 -6.06 13.50 -6.28
N LEU A 126 -6.99 12.94 -7.06
CA LEU A 126 -8.28 13.57 -7.35
C LEU A 126 -9.07 13.92 -6.10
N SER A 127 -9.10 13.01 -5.12
CA SER A 127 -9.81 13.24 -3.85
C SER A 127 -9.18 14.38 -3.03
N SER A 128 -7.86 14.56 -3.12
CA SER A 128 -7.15 15.64 -2.43
C SER A 128 -7.36 17.01 -3.08
N GLU A 129 -7.58 17.04 -4.41
CA GLU A 129 -7.84 18.27 -5.17
C GLU A 129 -9.34 18.66 -5.21
N GLY A 130 -10.22 17.91 -4.54
CA GLY A 130 -11.66 18.16 -4.56
C GLY A 130 -12.34 17.86 -5.89
N LYS A 131 -11.63 17.26 -6.87
CA LYS A 131 -12.21 16.81 -8.13
C LYS A 131 -12.91 15.48 -7.89
N VAL A 132 -14.19 15.54 -7.52
CA VAL A 132 -15.05 14.36 -7.40
C VAL A 132 -15.27 13.75 -8.79
N VAL A 133 -14.40 12.84 -9.21
CA VAL A 133 -14.66 12.02 -10.39
C VAL A 133 -15.71 10.98 -9.99
N ARG A 134 -16.96 11.27 -10.34
CA ARG A 134 -18.03 10.27 -10.36
C ARG A 134 -17.65 9.21 -11.37
N LEU A 135 -17.01 8.13 -10.93
CA LEU A 135 -16.86 6.93 -11.73
C LEU A 135 -18.28 6.41 -12.01
N ARG A 136 -18.73 6.56 -13.26
CA ARG A 136 -19.92 5.89 -13.77
C ARG A 136 -19.77 4.40 -13.47
N ASN A 137 -20.65 3.87 -12.62
CA ASN A 137 -20.89 2.43 -12.56
C ASN A 137 -21.27 1.99 -13.97
N LYS A 138 -20.46 1.13 -14.58
CA LYS A 138 -20.94 0.33 -15.71
C LYS A 138 -21.81 -0.77 -15.13
N ASN A 139 -23.06 -0.77 -15.55
CA ASN A 139 -24.05 -1.84 -15.36
C ASN A 139 -23.48 -3.20 -15.76
#